data_AF-A0A6I9TG43-F1
#
_entry.id   AF-A0A6I9TG43-F1
#
_cell.length_a   1.000
_cell.length_b   1.000
_cell.length_c   1.000
_cell.angle_alpha   90.00
_cell.angle_beta   90.00
_cell.angle_gamma   90.00
#
_symmetry.space_group_name_H-M   'P 1'
#
loop_
_entity.id
_entity.type
_entity.pdbx_description
1 polymer ?
#
loop_
_entity_poly.entity_id
_entity_poly.type
_entity_poly.pdbx_seq_one_letter_code
_entity_poly.pdbx_strand_id
1 'polypeptide(L)'
;MAFAAANHSGIRHAEPKISENMLAVENKIATSINAIVSNLQPSPEEHIPAKESLSQGKITGTEALDKGYLKYGCSHYRRRCQIRAPCCNEIFDCRHCHNEAKNNICVDQKLRHDVPRHLIEKVICSLCDTEQEVQQVCTNCGVCMGRYYCAICKLFDDDTSKEQYHCNGCGICRIGGSKNFFHCDKCGCCYSILLKSSHPCVERAMHQDCPVCFEYLFDSRNDVIAMPCGHTIHKTCLVEMQEHYKYACPICSKSVCDMSKVWEKFDLEIAATPMPAYYENKMVWILCNDCGSNSEVKYHVIAQKCPNCKSYNTRQTRGLAR
;
A
#
# COMPACT_ATOMS: atom_id res chain seq x y z
N MET A 1 -22.59 44.91 12.23
CA MET A 1 -22.70 46.23 11.58
C MET A 1 -23.08 46.00 10.14
N ALA A 2 -24.33 46.33 9.81
CA ALA A 2 -24.86 46.24 8.46
C ALA A 2 -24.36 47.42 7.62
N PHE A 3 -23.97 47.18 6.38
CA PHE A 3 -23.91 48.23 5.37
C PHE A 3 -24.66 47.80 4.11
N ALA A 4 -25.39 48.80 3.62
CA ALA A 4 -26.49 48.75 2.67
C ALA A 4 -26.13 48.23 1.28
N ALA A 5 -27.15 47.63 0.67
CA ALA A 5 -27.22 47.33 -0.75
C ALA A 5 -27.36 48.62 -1.58
N ALA A 6 -26.63 48.68 -2.70
CA ALA A 6 -26.96 49.54 -3.83
C ALA A 6 -27.19 48.66 -5.05
N ASN A 7 -28.44 48.68 -5.53
CA ASN A 7 -28.88 48.06 -6.76
C ASN A 7 -28.24 48.75 -7.97
N HIS A 8 -27.56 47.99 -8.83
CA HIS A 8 -27.52 48.30 -10.25
C HIS A 8 -28.05 47.11 -11.05
N SER A 9 -29.19 47.39 -11.69
CA SER A 9 -29.92 46.55 -12.62
C SER A 9 -29.16 46.34 -13.93
N GLY A 10 -29.16 45.10 -14.40
CA GLY A 10 -29.38 44.83 -15.83
C GLY A 10 -28.19 44.36 -16.65
N ILE A 11 -27.70 43.14 -16.41
CA ILE A 11 -27.25 42.25 -17.50
C ILE A 11 -27.79 40.86 -17.19
N ARG A 12 -28.77 40.40 -17.99
CA ARG A 12 -29.24 39.01 -17.95
C ARG A 12 -28.11 38.12 -18.46
N HIS A 13 -27.34 37.53 -17.56
CA HIS A 13 -26.57 36.34 -17.88
C HIS A 13 -27.59 35.23 -18.18
N ALA A 14 -27.86 35.01 -19.47
CA ALA A 14 -28.50 33.79 -19.91
C ALA A 14 -27.48 32.67 -19.70
N GLU A 15 -27.64 31.89 -18.63
CA GLU A 15 -27.06 30.56 -18.55
C GLU A 15 -27.57 29.79 -19.79
N PRO A 16 -26.69 29.24 -20.65
CA PRO A 16 -27.16 28.44 -21.75
C PRO A 16 -27.75 27.17 -21.17
N LYS A 17 -29.08 27.03 -21.27
CA LYS A 17 -29.78 25.77 -20.98
C LYS A 17 -29.11 24.67 -21.78
N ILE A 18 -28.47 23.73 -21.07
CA ILE A 18 -27.98 22.47 -21.63
C ILE A 18 -29.20 21.84 -22.30
N SER A 19 -29.15 21.64 -23.62
CA SER A 19 -30.29 21.08 -24.35
C SER A 19 -30.56 19.65 -23.83
N GLU A 20 -31.83 19.22 -23.77
CA GLU A 20 -32.19 17.86 -23.34
C GLU A 20 -31.45 16.78 -24.16
N ASN A 21 -31.08 17.12 -25.41
CA ASN A 21 -30.22 16.29 -26.26
C ASN A 21 -28.79 16.12 -25.72
N MET A 22 -28.20 17.14 -25.09
CA MET A 22 -26.88 17.02 -24.47
C MET A 22 -26.90 16.13 -23.24
N LEU A 23 -27.90 16.28 -22.37
CA LEU A 23 -28.04 15.44 -21.17
C LEU A 23 -28.28 13.96 -21.56
N ALA A 24 -29.04 13.72 -22.63
CA ALA A 24 -29.26 12.39 -23.17
C ALA A 24 -28.00 11.77 -23.80
N VAL A 25 -27.15 12.59 -24.43
CA VAL A 25 -25.85 12.16 -24.98
C VAL A 25 -24.86 11.87 -23.86
N GLU A 26 -24.76 12.74 -22.84
CA GLU A 26 -23.92 12.56 -21.65
C GLU A 26 -24.29 11.28 -20.87
N ASN A 27 -25.58 11.00 -20.70
CA ASN A 27 -26.06 9.79 -19.99
C ASN A 27 -25.76 8.49 -20.77
N LYS A 28 -25.91 8.51 -22.11
CA LYS A 28 -25.54 7.36 -22.96
C LYS A 28 -24.03 7.11 -22.95
N ILE A 29 -23.23 8.18 -22.99
CA ILE A 29 -21.76 8.12 -22.94
C ILE A 29 -21.28 7.63 -21.56
N ALA A 30 -21.87 8.10 -20.47
CA ALA A 30 -21.55 7.63 -19.12
C ALA A 30 -21.78 6.11 -18.97
N THR A 31 -22.81 5.58 -19.63
CA THR A 31 -23.11 4.14 -19.66
C THR A 31 -22.06 3.37 -20.49
N SER A 32 -21.62 3.90 -21.63
CA SER A 32 -20.55 3.31 -22.45
C SER A 32 -19.18 3.35 -21.75
N ILE A 33 -18.86 4.42 -21.02
CA ILE A 33 -17.61 4.55 -20.25
C ILE A 33 -17.53 3.49 -19.14
N ASN A 34 -18.62 3.25 -18.42
CA ASN A 34 -18.68 2.19 -17.40
C ASN A 34 -18.47 0.78 -18.01
N ALA A 35 -18.93 0.55 -19.25
CA ALA A 35 -18.71 -0.70 -19.98
C ALA A 35 -17.26 -0.85 -20.51
N ILE A 36 -16.58 0.24 -20.84
CA ILE A 36 -15.18 0.24 -21.27
C ILE A 36 -14.26 -0.18 -20.12
N VAL A 37 -14.58 0.30 -18.92
CA VAL A 37 -13.84 0.11 -17.68
C VAL A 37 -14.06 -1.29 -17.07
N SER A 38 -15.26 -1.86 -17.20
CA SER A 38 -15.60 -3.17 -16.62
C SER A 38 -14.92 -4.39 -17.26
N ASN A 39 -14.31 -4.22 -18.45
CA ASN A 39 -13.67 -5.28 -19.22
C ASN A 39 -12.18 -5.54 -18.86
N LEU A 40 -11.74 -5.12 -17.68
CA LEU A 40 -10.38 -5.33 -17.18
C LEU A 40 -10.37 -6.46 -16.14
N GLN A 41 -10.27 -7.71 -16.60
CA GLN A 41 -9.87 -8.83 -15.74
C GLN A 41 -8.35 -9.02 -15.81
N PRO A 42 -7.63 -9.08 -14.67
CA PRO A 42 -6.26 -9.58 -14.66
C PRO A 42 -6.24 -11.12 -14.73
N SER A 43 -5.24 -11.65 -15.46
CA SER A 43 -4.93 -13.09 -15.52
C SER A 43 -4.34 -13.59 -14.18
N PRO A 44 -4.63 -14.83 -13.75
CA PRO A 44 -3.97 -15.42 -12.58
C PRO A 44 -2.49 -15.70 -12.85
N GLU A 45 -1.61 -15.34 -11.90
CA GLU A 45 -0.20 -15.74 -11.90
C GLU A 45 -0.08 -17.25 -11.61
N GLU A 46 0.74 -17.93 -12.41
CA GLU A 46 0.97 -19.38 -12.36
C GLU A 46 1.82 -19.80 -11.14
N HIS A 47 1.39 -20.90 -10.53
CA HIS A 47 1.96 -21.51 -9.33
C HIS A 47 3.15 -22.41 -9.71
N ILE A 48 4.33 -22.16 -9.12
CA ILE A 48 5.52 -23.00 -9.29
C ILE A 48 5.52 -24.10 -8.21
N PRO A 49 5.70 -25.40 -8.54
CA PRO A 49 5.67 -26.48 -7.55
C PRO A 49 7.02 -26.64 -6.84
N ALA A 50 6.98 -26.80 -5.52
CA ALA A 50 8.14 -27.21 -4.71
C ALA A 50 8.25 -28.75 -4.65
N LYS A 51 9.47 -29.28 -4.81
CA LYS A 51 9.81 -30.70 -4.66
C LYS A 51 10.47 -31.01 -3.30
N GLU A 52 9.89 -32.01 -2.64
CA GLU A 52 10.49 -33.20 -1.99
C GLU A 52 11.74 -33.16 -1.06
N SER A 53 11.46 -33.47 0.21
CA SER A 53 11.94 -34.55 1.11
C SER A 53 13.41 -34.74 1.59
N LEU A 54 13.50 -34.77 2.94
CA LEU A 54 14.19 -35.70 3.87
C LEU A 54 15.73 -35.88 3.85
N SER A 55 16.36 -35.69 5.03
CA SER A 55 16.99 -36.79 5.79
C SER A 55 17.53 -36.35 7.16
N GLN A 56 17.48 -37.27 8.12
CA GLN A 56 17.84 -37.14 9.53
C GLN A 56 19.30 -37.56 9.79
N GLY A 57 19.88 -36.97 10.86
CA GLY A 57 20.81 -37.68 11.76
C GLY A 57 22.18 -37.02 11.98
N LYS A 58 22.43 -36.46 13.17
CA LYS A 58 23.21 -37.09 14.27
C LYS A 58 23.33 -36.10 15.45
N ILE A 59 23.18 -36.65 16.64
CA ILE A 59 22.99 -35.99 17.94
C ILE A 59 24.34 -35.80 18.63
N THR A 60 24.67 -34.57 19.02
CA THR A 60 25.68 -34.24 20.06
C THR A 60 25.54 -32.76 20.47
N GLY A 61 25.26 -32.46 21.74
CA GLY A 61 25.20 -31.10 22.33
C GLY A 61 24.05 -30.18 21.89
N THR A 62 23.56 -30.34 20.67
CA THR A 62 22.48 -29.59 20.03
C THR A 62 21.08 -29.96 20.53
N GLU A 63 20.87 -31.16 21.08
CA GLU A 63 19.55 -31.62 21.50
C GLU A 63 18.90 -30.80 22.61
N ALA A 64 19.70 -30.32 23.57
CA ALA A 64 19.17 -29.50 24.66
C ALA A 64 18.69 -28.13 24.15
N LEU A 65 19.45 -27.52 23.22
CA LEU A 65 19.11 -26.24 22.60
C LEU A 65 17.89 -26.35 21.68
N ASP A 66 17.78 -27.46 20.94
CA ASP A 66 16.75 -27.68 19.92
C ASP A 66 15.50 -28.38 20.47
N LYS A 67 15.42 -28.64 21.78
CA LYS A 67 14.23 -29.23 22.40
C LYS A 67 13.00 -28.36 22.06
N GLY A 68 11.98 -28.95 21.44
CA GLY A 68 10.79 -28.21 21.03
C GLY A 68 10.93 -27.40 19.73
N TYR A 69 11.98 -27.63 18.93
CA TYR A 69 12.19 -26.94 17.66
C TYR A 69 10.97 -26.99 16.73
N LEU A 70 10.50 -25.81 16.29
CA LEU A 70 9.28 -25.60 15.47
C LEU A 70 7.95 -26.09 16.08
N LYS A 71 7.93 -26.56 17.33
CA LYS A 71 6.72 -27.10 17.99
C LYS A 71 5.89 -26.06 18.74
N TYR A 72 6.42 -24.87 18.94
CA TYR A 72 5.82 -23.81 19.77
C TYR A 72 5.70 -22.49 18.98
N GLY A 73 4.94 -21.55 19.54
CA GLY A 73 4.68 -20.24 18.97
C GLY A 73 3.26 -20.13 18.41
N CYS A 74 3.07 -19.18 17.50
CA CYS A 74 1.78 -18.85 16.92
C CYS A 74 1.83 -18.87 15.38
N SER A 75 0.75 -18.41 14.74
CA SER A 75 0.70 -18.23 13.29
C SER A 75 1.69 -17.18 12.76
N HIS A 76 2.09 -16.21 13.59
CA HIS A 76 3.03 -15.16 13.18
C HIS A 76 4.49 -15.62 13.24
N TYR A 77 4.88 -16.27 14.34
CA TYR A 77 6.26 -16.67 14.61
C TYR A 77 6.32 -18.05 15.27
N ARG A 78 7.29 -18.87 14.85
CA ARG A 78 7.62 -20.12 15.54
C ARG A 78 8.63 -19.79 16.62
N ARG A 79 8.30 -20.01 17.89
CA ARG A 79 9.16 -19.57 19.00
C ARG A 79 8.86 -20.38 20.26
N ARG A 80 9.88 -20.59 21.07
CA ARG A 80 9.80 -21.36 22.33
C ARG A 80 9.71 -20.47 23.57
N CYS A 81 9.16 -19.27 23.41
CA CYS A 81 8.88 -18.37 24.52
C CYS A 81 7.66 -17.50 24.24
N GLN A 82 7.02 -17.03 25.30
CA GLN A 82 5.99 -16.00 25.30
C GLN A 82 6.58 -14.67 25.78
N ILE A 83 5.95 -13.56 25.45
CA ILE A 83 6.32 -12.23 25.95
C ILE A 83 5.43 -11.85 27.14
N ARG A 84 5.99 -11.12 28.10
CA ARG A 84 5.19 -10.31 29.02
C ARG A 84 5.05 -8.92 28.40
N ALA A 85 3.82 -8.52 28.07
CA ALA A 85 3.55 -7.25 27.42
C ALA A 85 3.71 -6.09 28.42
N PRO A 86 4.65 -5.15 28.23
CA PRO A 86 4.90 -4.06 29.19
C PRO A 86 3.74 -3.08 29.34
N CYS A 87 2.82 -3.03 28.37
CA CYS A 87 1.65 -2.16 28.39
C CYS A 87 0.56 -2.60 29.38
N CYS A 88 0.41 -3.89 29.63
CA CYS A 88 -0.68 -4.45 30.43
C CYS A 88 -0.27 -5.61 31.34
N ASN A 89 1.01 -6.00 31.34
CA ASN A 89 1.59 -7.15 32.05
C ASN A 89 0.99 -8.53 31.72
N GLU A 90 0.17 -8.63 30.68
CA GLU A 90 -0.38 -9.89 30.21
C GLU A 90 0.64 -10.69 29.38
N ILE A 91 0.42 -12.00 29.28
CA ILE A 91 1.31 -12.94 28.60
C ILE A 91 0.70 -13.31 27.25
N PHE A 92 1.50 -13.21 26.19
CA PHE A 92 1.11 -13.57 24.83
C PHE A 92 2.27 -14.27 24.11
N ASP A 93 1.96 -15.15 23.16
CA ASP A 93 3.01 -15.81 22.35
C ASP A 93 3.89 -14.79 21.60
N CYS A 94 3.28 -13.71 21.10
CA CYS A 94 4.03 -12.61 20.50
C CYS A 94 3.26 -11.29 20.53
N ARG A 95 3.91 -10.20 20.10
CA ARG A 95 3.29 -8.87 20.01
C ARG A 95 2.08 -8.83 19.09
N HIS A 96 2.06 -9.64 18.03
CA HIS A 96 0.97 -9.65 17.06
C HIS A 96 -0.28 -10.33 17.63
N CYS A 97 -0.13 -11.45 18.34
CA CYS A 97 -1.21 -12.06 19.11
C CYS A 97 -1.80 -11.08 20.13
N HIS A 98 -0.95 -10.34 20.85
CA HIS A 98 -1.41 -9.30 21.76
C HIS A 98 -2.21 -8.22 21.01
N ASN A 99 -1.64 -7.60 19.97
CA ASN A 99 -2.29 -6.50 19.28
C ASN A 99 -3.60 -6.94 18.60
N GLU A 100 -3.69 -8.18 18.10
CA GLU A 100 -4.93 -8.74 17.58
C GLU A 100 -5.99 -8.93 18.65
N ALA A 101 -5.61 -9.43 19.84
CA ALA A 101 -6.52 -9.59 20.95
C ALA A 101 -6.98 -8.24 21.52
N LYS A 102 -6.06 -7.29 21.69
CA LYS A 102 -6.34 -5.98 22.32
C LYS A 102 -6.97 -4.95 21.39
N ASN A 103 -6.80 -5.06 20.07
CA ASN A 103 -7.46 -4.18 19.11
C ASN A 103 -8.68 -4.81 18.44
N ASN A 104 -9.15 -5.96 18.93
CA ASN A 104 -10.38 -6.56 18.43
C ASN A 104 -11.57 -5.58 18.59
N ILE A 105 -12.51 -5.63 17.64
CA ILE A 105 -13.68 -4.75 17.65
C ILE A 105 -14.53 -4.88 18.92
N CYS A 106 -14.54 -6.06 19.55
CA CYS A 106 -15.25 -6.34 20.79
C CYS A 106 -14.59 -5.72 22.04
N VAL A 107 -13.36 -5.20 21.93
CA VAL A 107 -12.67 -4.50 23.02
C VAL A 107 -13.07 -3.04 23.02
N ASP A 108 -13.39 -2.50 24.20
CA ASP A 108 -13.63 -1.07 24.41
C ASP A 108 -12.48 -0.27 23.81
N GLN A 109 -12.82 0.72 22.98
CA GLN A 109 -11.87 1.56 22.27
C GLN A 109 -10.82 2.19 23.21
N LYS A 110 -11.18 2.50 24.45
CA LYS A 110 -10.25 3.08 25.45
C LYS A 110 -9.21 2.07 25.97
N LEU A 111 -9.48 0.78 25.82
CA LEU A 111 -8.59 -0.31 26.23
C LEU A 111 -7.78 -0.85 25.07
N ARG A 112 -7.99 -0.37 23.84
CA ARG A 112 -7.21 -0.79 22.67
C ARG A 112 -5.81 -0.19 22.73
N HIS A 113 -4.80 -1.03 22.52
CA HIS A 113 -3.41 -0.63 22.56
C HIS A 113 -2.51 -1.68 21.91
N ASP A 114 -1.34 -1.22 21.49
CA ASP A 114 -0.29 -2.04 20.91
C ASP A 114 0.86 -2.25 21.89
N VAL A 115 1.54 -3.39 21.76
CA VAL A 115 2.80 -3.61 22.48
C VAL A 115 3.89 -2.70 21.92
N PRO A 116 4.55 -1.87 22.76
CA PRO A 116 5.77 -1.18 22.38
C PRO A 116 6.93 -2.19 22.29
N ARG A 117 7.16 -2.76 21.09
CA ARG A 117 8.07 -3.90 20.86
C ARG A 117 9.47 -3.78 21.47
N HIS A 118 10.04 -2.58 21.51
CA HIS A 118 11.40 -2.35 22.03
C HIS A 118 11.46 -2.34 23.57
N LEU A 119 10.32 -2.19 24.24
CA LEU A 119 10.21 -2.12 25.70
C LEU A 119 9.88 -3.48 26.33
N ILE A 120 9.87 -4.57 25.54
CA ILE A 120 9.70 -5.90 26.09
C ILE A 120 10.98 -6.29 26.82
N GLU A 121 10.88 -6.46 28.14
CA GLU A 121 12.01 -6.81 29.02
C GLU A 121 11.96 -8.28 29.46
N LYS A 122 10.77 -8.88 29.55
CA LYS A 122 10.59 -10.24 30.07
C LYS A 122 9.96 -11.20 29.07
N VAL A 123 10.44 -12.44 29.11
CA VAL A 123 9.92 -13.57 28.34
C VAL A 123 9.71 -14.77 29.27
N ILE A 124 8.76 -15.63 28.91
CA ILE A 124 8.45 -16.87 29.62
C ILE A 124 8.79 -18.04 28.70
N CYS A 125 9.62 -18.97 29.16
CA CYS A 125 9.99 -20.14 28.36
C CYS A 125 8.80 -21.09 28.19
N SER A 126 8.44 -21.45 26.96
CA SER A 126 7.29 -22.32 26.68
C SER A 126 7.53 -23.81 27.04
N LEU A 127 8.73 -24.16 27.48
CA LEU A 127 9.09 -25.55 27.83
C LEU A 127 9.17 -25.81 29.33
N CYS A 128 9.49 -24.78 30.13
CA CYS A 128 9.69 -24.93 31.57
C CYS A 128 9.10 -23.78 32.38
N ASP A 129 8.32 -22.90 31.74
CA ASP A 129 7.57 -21.79 32.34
C ASP A 129 8.42 -20.79 33.13
N THR A 130 9.73 -20.81 32.92
CA THR A 130 10.65 -19.88 33.57
C THR A 130 10.47 -18.50 32.97
N GLU A 131 10.07 -17.54 33.81
CA GLU A 131 10.10 -16.12 33.49
C GLU A 131 11.52 -15.57 33.69
N GLN A 132 12.01 -14.83 32.70
CA GLN A 132 13.38 -14.33 32.65
C GLN A 132 13.48 -13.06 31.80
N GLU A 133 14.60 -12.35 31.94
CA GLU A 133 14.96 -11.24 31.06
C GLU A 133 15.11 -11.72 29.60
N VAL A 134 14.88 -10.81 28.65
CA VAL A 134 14.99 -11.13 27.22
C VAL A 134 16.42 -11.53 26.86
N GLN A 135 16.56 -12.79 26.47
CA GLN A 135 17.78 -13.36 25.93
C GLN A 135 17.42 -14.57 25.05
N GLN A 136 18.34 -15.00 24.20
CA GLN A 136 18.05 -16.07 23.24
C GLN A 136 17.86 -17.43 23.91
N VAL A 137 18.54 -17.72 25.01
CA VAL A 137 18.57 -19.04 25.64
C VAL A 137 17.87 -19.01 26.99
N CYS A 138 17.07 -20.02 27.30
CA CYS A 138 16.44 -20.11 28.61
C CYS A 138 17.50 -20.34 29.71
N THR A 139 17.47 -19.54 30.78
CA THR A 139 18.42 -19.66 31.90
C THR A 139 18.24 -20.93 32.71
N ASN A 140 17.03 -21.49 32.74
CA ASN A 140 16.72 -22.67 33.54
C ASN A 140 16.94 -23.96 32.74
N CYS A 141 16.24 -24.14 31.60
CA CYS A 141 16.31 -25.39 30.85
C CYS A 141 17.34 -25.40 29.71
N GLY A 142 18.00 -24.27 29.44
CA GLY A 142 19.04 -24.18 28.42
C GLY A 142 18.53 -24.20 26.97
N VAL A 143 17.21 -24.24 26.72
CA VAL A 143 16.70 -24.27 25.34
C VAL A 143 16.96 -22.95 24.62
N CYS A 144 17.34 -22.99 23.35
CA CYS A 144 17.35 -21.80 22.50
C CYS A 144 15.90 -21.40 22.23
N MET A 145 15.44 -20.20 22.53
CA MET A 145 14.02 -19.82 22.42
C MET A 145 13.59 -19.34 21.03
N GLY A 146 14.55 -19.14 20.12
CA GLY A 146 14.33 -18.82 18.71
C GLY A 146 15.65 -18.89 17.95
N ARG A 147 15.71 -19.64 16.85
CA ARG A 147 16.96 -19.75 16.05
C ARG A 147 17.43 -18.41 15.49
N TYR A 148 16.50 -17.62 14.96
CA TYR A 148 16.69 -16.20 14.75
C TYR A 148 16.30 -15.45 16.02
N TYR A 149 17.22 -14.63 16.52
CA TYR A 149 17.00 -13.74 17.64
C TYR A 149 17.51 -12.35 17.31
N CYS A 150 16.68 -11.33 17.55
CA CYS A 150 17.09 -9.94 17.48
C CYS A 150 16.89 -9.26 18.83
N ALA A 151 18.01 -8.90 19.49
CA ALA A 151 17.99 -8.23 20.78
C ALA A 151 17.41 -6.81 20.73
N ILE A 152 17.51 -6.15 19.59
CA ILE A 152 16.96 -4.80 19.36
C ILE A 152 15.43 -4.87 19.29
N CYS A 153 14.92 -5.71 18.38
CA CYS A 153 13.47 -5.85 18.16
C CYS A 153 12.76 -6.79 19.14
N LYS A 154 13.51 -7.47 20.02
CA LYS A 154 13.01 -8.52 20.93
C LYS A 154 12.26 -9.63 20.17
N LEU A 155 12.73 -9.94 18.96
CA LEU A 155 12.11 -10.90 18.04
C LEU A 155 12.75 -12.27 18.18
N PHE A 156 11.92 -13.31 18.24
CA PHE A 156 12.29 -14.72 18.26
C PHE A 156 11.55 -15.42 17.14
N ASP A 157 12.26 -16.11 16.25
CA ASP A 157 11.66 -16.97 15.23
C ASP A 157 12.56 -18.17 14.95
N ASP A 158 11.99 -19.37 14.93
CA ASP A 158 12.66 -20.61 14.58
C ASP A 158 12.65 -20.86 13.09
N ASP A 159 11.66 -20.29 12.40
CA ASP A 159 11.50 -20.45 10.97
C ASP A 159 12.49 -19.54 10.22
N THR A 160 13.76 -19.96 10.20
CA THR A 160 14.85 -19.26 9.52
C THR A 160 14.76 -19.30 8.00
N SER A 161 13.81 -20.05 7.43
CA SER A 161 13.59 -20.08 5.98
C SER A 161 13.13 -18.73 5.42
N LYS A 162 12.58 -17.85 6.28
CA LYS A 162 12.21 -16.48 5.93
C LYS A 162 13.42 -15.56 5.76
N GLU A 163 14.63 -16.01 6.07
CA GLU A 163 15.86 -15.23 6.00
C GLU A 163 15.74 -13.86 6.70
N GLN A 164 15.29 -13.87 7.95
CA GLN A 164 15.11 -12.64 8.73
C GLN A 164 16.44 -11.91 8.91
N TYR A 165 16.39 -10.58 8.91
CA TYR A 165 17.54 -9.74 9.24
C TYR A 165 17.10 -8.43 9.86
N HIS A 166 17.92 -7.86 10.73
CA HIS A 166 17.68 -6.54 11.29
C HIS A 166 18.24 -5.46 10.36
N CYS A 167 17.43 -4.48 10.00
CA CYS A 167 17.90 -3.29 9.30
C CYS A 167 18.10 -2.15 10.29
N ASN A 168 19.36 -1.76 10.53
CA ASN A 168 19.69 -0.65 11.45
C ASN A 168 19.05 0.68 11.00
N GLY A 169 19.02 0.96 9.70
CA GLY A 169 18.40 2.19 9.17
C GLY A 169 16.89 2.26 9.39
N CYS A 170 16.20 1.12 9.37
CA CYS A 170 14.77 1.08 9.71
C CYS A 170 14.50 0.89 11.21
N GLY A 171 15.47 0.39 11.99
CA GLY A 171 15.28 -0.03 13.37
C GLY A 171 14.34 -1.23 13.55
N ILE A 172 14.07 -2.01 12.49
CA ILE A 172 13.16 -3.16 12.52
C ILE A 172 13.71 -4.36 11.74
N CYS A 173 13.29 -5.56 12.15
CA CYS A 173 13.55 -6.79 11.41
C CYS A 173 12.72 -6.84 10.12
N ARG A 174 13.35 -7.30 9.04
CA ARG A 174 12.79 -7.59 7.72
C ARG A 174 13.00 -9.08 7.40
N ILE A 175 12.43 -9.54 6.30
CA ILE A 175 12.54 -10.92 5.79
C ILE A 175 13.07 -10.90 4.34
N GLY A 176 13.50 -12.06 3.83
CA GLY A 176 13.99 -12.24 2.46
C GLY A 176 15.49 -12.03 2.27
N GLY A 177 16.26 -12.00 3.37
CA GLY A 177 17.73 -12.01 3.36
C GLY A 177 18.36 -10.64 3.14
N SER A 178 19.27 -10.24 4.03
CA SER A 178 19.91 -8.91 3.99
C SER A 178 20.65 -8.61 2.69
N LYS A 179 21.09 -9.64 1.97
CA LYS A 179 21.83 -9.55 0.70
C LYS A 179 20.94 -9.09 -0.47
N ASN A 180 19.63 -9.35 -0.37
CA ASN A 180 18.65 -9.07 -1.42
C ASN A 180 18.06 -7.68 -1.31
N PHE A 181 18.40 -6.93 -0.26
CA PHE A 181 17.83 -5.62 0.04
C PHE A 181 18.92 -4.60 0.34
N PHE A 182 18.61 -3.34 0.12
CA PHE A 182 19.41 -2.21 0.59
C PHE A 182 18.49 -1.21 1.30
N HIS A 183 19.05 -0.48 2.27
CA HIS A 183 18.36 0.64 2.89
C HIS A 183 18.68 1.92 2.10
N CYS A 184 17.66 2.70 1.79
CA CYS A 184 17.82 4.03 1.22
C CYS A 184 17.59 5.07 2.32
N ASP A 185 18.65 5.74 2.76
CA ASP A 185 18.58 6.70 3.88
C ASP A 185 17.64 7.87 3.56
N LYS A 186 17.61 8.33 2.30
CA LYS A 186 16.72 9.42 1.87
C LYS A 186 15.25 9.00 1.91
N CYS A 187 14.92 7.78 1.46
CA CYS A 187 13.54 7.28 1.57
C CYS A 187 13.20 6.87 3.00
N GLY A 188 14.19 6.50 3.80
CA GLY A 188 14.03 5.91 5.13
C GLY A 188 13.46 4.49 5.10
N CYS A 189 13.71 3.70 4.04
CA CYS A 189 13.15 2.35 3.92
C CYS A 189 14.03 1.37 3.13
N CYS A 190 13.72 0.08 3.27
CA CYS A 190 14.40 -0.99 2.54
C CYS A 190 13.72 -1.28 1.20
N TYR A 191 14.52 -1.43 0.15
CA TYR A 191 14.09 -1.87 -1.17
C TYR A 191 14.90 -3.08 -1.63
N SER A 192 14.38 -3.83 -2.60
CA SER A 192 15.14 -4.88 -3.30
C SER A 192 16.40 -4.28 -3.95
N ILE A 193 17.51 -5.03 -3.91
CA ILE A 193 18.78 -4.63 -4.53
C ILE A 193 18.64 -4.32 -6.03
N LEU A 194 17.66 -4.92 -6.70
CA LEU A 194 17.33 -4.66 -8.11
C LEU A 194 16.92 -3.21 -8.38
N LEU A 195 16.44 -2.50 -7.35
CA LEU A 195 15.97 -1.12 -7.44
C LEU A 195 17.01 -0.09 -7.00
N LYS A 196 18.23 -0.52 -6.65
CA LYS A 196 19.25 0.34 -6.06
C LYS A 196 19.56 1.59 -6.87
N SER A 197 19.56 1.49 -8.20
CA SER A 197 19.86 2.60 -9.11
C SER A 197 18.63 3.17 -9.85
N SER A 198 17.44 2.60 -9.65
CA SER A 198 16.27 2.90 -10.49
C SER A 198 15.01 3.28 -9.73
N HIS A 199 14.96 3.13 -8.40
CA HIS A 199 13.77 3.53 -7.65
C HIS A 199 13.56 5.05 -7.69
N PRO A 200 12.30 5.52 -7.85
CA PRO A 200 11.94 6.91 -7.62
C PRO A 200 12.18 7.25 -6.13
N CYS A 201 13.32 7.89 -5.85
CA CYS A 201 13.73 8.20 -4.48
C CYS A 201 12.98 9.42 -3.95
N VAL A 202 11.83 9.15 -3.31
CA VAL A 202 10.99 10.14 -2.63
C VAL A 202 11.29 10.13 -1.14
N GLU A 203 11.57 11.30 -0.58
CA GLU A 203 11.88 11.42 0.84
C GLU A 203 10.73 10.90 1.70
N ARG A 204 11.06 10.06 2.68
CA ARG A 204 10.10 9.53 3.66
C ARG A 204 8.87 8.86 3.03
N ALA A 205 9.03 8.22 1.86
CA ALA A 205 7.93 7.62 1.08
C ALA A 205 7.04 6.62 1.85
N MET A 206 7.53 6.03 2.94
CA MET A 206 6.77 5.10 3.79
C MET A 206 6.34 5.69 5.14
N HIS A 207 6.78 6.89 5.50
CA HIS A 207 6.46 7.52 6.78
C HIS A 207 5.20 8.38 6.68
N GLN A 208 4.12 7.75 6.20
CA GLN A 208 2.82 8.37 6.00
C GLN A 208 1.74 7.28 6.09
N ASP A 209 0.50 7.70 6.29
CA ASP A 209 -0.63 6.78 6.29
C ASP A 209 -1.03 6.42 4.86
N CYS A 210 -1.49 5.19 4.67
CA CYS A 210 -2.08 4.77 3.41
C CYS A 210 -3.31 5.66 3.12
N PRO A 211 -3.40 6.35 1.98
CA PRO A 211 -4.52 7.23 1.63
C PRO A 211 -5.85 6.48 1.40
N VAL A 212 -5.83 5.15 1.40
CA VAL A 212 -7.01 4.29 1.21
C VAL A 212 -7.57 3.81 2.55
N CYS A 213 -6.73 3.17 3.38
CA CYS A 213 -7.17 2.59 4.65
C CYS A 213 -6.78 3.41 5.90
N PHE A 214 -6.01 4.49 5.74
CA PHE A 214 -5.51 5.36 6.82
C PHE A 214 -4.64 4.65 7.86
N GLU A 215 -4.10 3.47 7.54
CA GLU A 215 -3.11 2.79 8.37
C GLU A 215 -1.70 3.25 8.03
N TYR A 216 -0.87 3.41 9.05
CA TYR A 216 0.52 3.83 8.91
C TYR A 216 1.37 2.80 8.16
N LEU A 217 1.98 3.19 7.04
CA LEU A 217 2.63 2.28 6.10
C LEU A 217 3.90 1.61 6.67
N PHE A 218 4.71 2.36 7.44
CA PHE A 218 6.04 1.88 7.84
C PHE A 218 6.00 0.68 8.79
N ASP A 219 5.06 0.70 9.73
CA ASP A 219 4.91 -0.33 10.76
C ASP A 219 3.84 -1.39 10.43
N SER A 220 3.15 -1.21 9.31
CA SER A 220 2.14 -2.13 8.83
C SER A 220 2.72 -3.52 8.56
N ARG A 221 1.87 -4.53 8.78
CA ARG A 221 2.15 -5.91 8.39
C ARG A 221 1.80 -6.19 6.94
N ASN A 222 0.99 -5.33 6.32
CA ASN A 222 0.59 -5.46 4.94
C ASN A 222 1.75 -5.06 4.04
N ASP A 223 1.96 -5.80 2.95
CA ASP A 223 2.94 -5.43 1.94
C ASP A 223 2.64 -4.03 1.41
N VAL A 224 3.69 -3.24 1.22
CA VAL A 224 3.60 -1.92 0.61
C VAL A 224 4.13 -1.95 -0.83
N ILE A 225 3.60 -1.08 -1.67
CA ILE A 225 4.01 -0.93 -3.06
C ILE A 225 4.16 0.54 -3.42
N ALA A 226 5.30 0.88 -4.02
CA ALA A 226 5.50 2.18 -4.65
C ALA A 226 4.90 2.16 -6.05
N MET A 227 3.91 2.99 -6.29
CA MET A 227 3.27 3.15 -7.61
C MET A 227 4.23 3.84 -8.59
N PRO A 228 3.95 3.83 -9.92
CA PRO A 228 4.80 4.48 -10.92
C PRO A 228 5.05 5.98 -10.67
N CYS A 229 4.13 6.65 -9.98
CA CYS A 229 4.28 8.05 -9.57
C CYS A 229 5.19 8.27 -8.34
N GLY A 230 5.70 7.21 -7.71
CA GLY A 230 6.55 7.23 -6.52
C GLY A 230 5.80 7.21 -5.18
N HIS A 231 4.48 7.46 -5.18
CA HIS A 231 3.66 7.36 -3.96
C HIS A 231 3.49 5.90 -3.54
N THR A 232 3.50 5.65 -2.23
CA THR A 232 3.45 4.30 -1.66
C THR A 232 2.11 4.05 -0.98
N ILE A 233 1.51 2.88 -1.21
CA ILE A 233 0.27 2.42 -0.55
C ILE A 233 0.39 0.92 -0.20
N HIS A 234 -0.57 0.35 0.53
CA HIS A 234 -0.62 -1.10 0.71
C HIS A 234 -0.95 -1.82 -0.60
N LYS A 235 -0.32 -2.97 -0.84
CA LYS A 235 -0.59 -3.83 -2.01
C LYS A 235 -2.05 -4.25 -2.06
N THR A 236 -2.64 -4.61 -0.92
CA THR A 236 -4.07 -4.95 -0.81
C THR A 236 -4.96 -3.78 -1.18
N CYS A 237 -4.65 -2.56 -0.72
CA CYS A 237 -5.38 -1.36 -1.11
C CYS A 237 -5.25 -1.03 -2.61
N LEU A 238 -4.09 -1.31 -3.23
CA LEU A 238 -3.95 -1.17 -4.69
C LEU A 238 -4.84 -2.17 -5.44
N VAL A 239 -4.93 -3.42 -4.97
CA VAL A 239 -5.81 -4.44 -5.56
C VAL A 239 -7.27 -4.03 -5.41
N GLU A 240 -7.69 -3.60 -4.23
CA GLU A 240 -9.05 -3.10 -3.97
C GLU A 240 -9.39 -1.90 -4.86
N MET A 241 -8.46 -0.95 -5.04
CA MET A 241 -8.62 0.14 -6.01
C MET A 241 -8.88 -0.39 -7.42
N GLN A 242 -8.15 -1.41 -7.88
CA GLN A 242 -8.33 -1.99 -9.21
C GLN A 242 -9.68 -2.71 -9.36
N GLU A 243 -10.12 -3.44 -8.33
CA GLU A 243 -11.43 -4.10 -8.29
C GLU A 243 -12.59 -3.09 -8.35
N HIS A 244 -12.40 -1.89 -7.79
CA HIS A 244 -13.33 -0.77 -7.87
C HIS A 244 -13.08 0.18 -9.04
N TYR A 245 -12.28 -0.23 -10.01
CA TYR A 245 -11.99 0.53 -11.23
C TYR A 245 -11.38 1.92 -10.99
N LYS A 246 -10.60 2.08 -9.92
CA LYS A 246 -9.89 3.30 -9.54
C LYS A 246 -8.42 3.19 -9.95
N TYR A 247 -8.12 3.59 -11.18
CA TYR A 247 -6.76 3.52 -11.74
C TYR A 247 -5.93 4.79 -11.55
N ALA A 248 -6.42 5.77 -10.80
CA ALA A 248 -5.72 7.02 -10.51
C ALA A 248 -5.17 6.99 -9.09
N CYS A 249 -3.93 7.43 -8.92
CA CYS A 249 -3.28 7.58 -7.62
C CYS A 249 -4.11 8.53 -6.75
N PRO A 250 -4.50 8.15 -5.52
CA PRO A 250 -5.33 8.99 -4.65
C PRO A 250 -4.62 10.26 -4.19
N ILE A 251 -3.29 10.32 -4.33
CA ILE A 251 -2.48 11.48 -3.89
C ILE A 251 -2.26 12.49 -5.02
N CYS A 252 -1.98 12.02 -6.24
CA CYS A 252 -1.58 12.91 -7.34
C CYS A 252 -2.35 12.69 -8.65
N SER A 253 -3.34 11.80 -8.66
CA SER A 253 -4.19 11.48 -9.80
C SER A 253 -3.49 10.86 -11.02
N LYS A 254 -2.18 10.59 -10.96
CA LYS A 254 -1.45 9.85 -12.01
C LYS A 254 -1.97 8.41 -12.14
N SER A 255 -1.96 7.88 -13.36
CA SER A 255 -2.30 6.49 -13.62
C SER A 255 -1.38 5.55 -12.83
N VAL A 256 -1.95 4.54 -12.17
CA VAL A 256 -1.21 3.60 -11.31
C VAL A 256 -0.72 2.36 -12.06
N CYS A 257 -1.19 2.16 -13.29
CA CYS A 257 -0.82 1.06 -14.18
C CYS A 257 -0.83 1.54 -15.65
N ASP A 258 -0.44 0.66 -16.59
CA ASP A 258 -0.54 0.96 -18.01
C ASP A 258 -2.01 1.03 -18.44
N MET A 259 -2.40 2.19 -18.96
CA MET A 259 -3.76 2.48 -19.42
C MET A 259 -3.86 2.55 -20.96
N SER A 260 -2.80 2.18 -21.70
CA SER A 260 -2.74 2.34 -23.16
C SER A 260 -3.91 1.69 -23.89
N LYS A 261 -4.28 0.46 -23.53
CA LYS A 261 -5.46 -0.23 -24.10
C LYS A 261 -6.79 0.47 -23.81
N VAL A 262 -6.88 1.16 -22.67
CA VAL A 262 -8.06 1.96 -22.33
C VAL A 262 -8.09 3.21 -23.21
N TRP A 263 -6.94 3.88 -23.38
CA TRP A 263 -6.80 5.03 -24.27
C TRP A 263 -7.13 4.71 -25.73
N GLU A 264 -6.75 3.53 -26.22
CA GLU A 264 -7.14 3.04 -27.55
C GLU A 264 -8.65 2.90 -27.70
N LYS A 265 -9.37 2.44 -26.67
CA LYS A 265 -10.84 2.39 -26.69
C LYS A 265 -11.45 3.80 -26.72
N PHE A 266 -10.87 4.76 -25.98
CA PHE A 266 -11.28 6.16 -26.06
C PHE A 266 -11.08 6.72 -27.48
N ASP A 267 -9.98 6.39 -28.15
CA ASP A 267 -9.75 6.79 -29.54
C ASP A 267 -10.86 6.30 -30.48
N LEU A 268 -11.24 5.02 -30.36
CA LEU A 268 -12.31 4.42 -31.15
C LEU A 268 -13.66 5.08 -30.90
N GLU A 269 -14.02 5.30 -29.64
CA GLU A 269 -15.31 5.89 -29.27
C GLU A 269 -15.42 7.37 -29.71
N ILE A 270 -14.32 8.12 -29.61
CA ILE A 270 -14.24 9.50 -30.11
C ILE A 270 -14.41 9.55 -31.62
N ALA A 271 -13.78 8.64 -32.36
CA ALA A 271 -13.96 8.55 -33.81
C ALA A 271 -15.39 8.17 -34.22
N ALA A 272 -16.06 7.32 -33.42
CA ALA A 272 -17.44 6.89 -33.66
C ALA A 272 -18.49 7.95 -33.27
N THR A 273 -18.12 8.94 -32.46
CA THR A 273 -19.06 9.94 -31.90
C THR A 273 -18.66 11.37 -32.33
N PRO A 274 -18.84 11.75 -33.61
CA PRO A 274 -18.47 13.08 -34.07
C PRO A 274 -19.22 14.18 -33.30
N MET A 275 -18.50 15.23 -32.91
CA MET A 275 -19.09 16.37 -32.18
C MET A 275 -20.09 17.12 -33.06
N PRO A 276 -21.22 17.59 -32.51
CA PRO A 276 -22.15 18.46 -33.24
C PRO A 276 -21.47 19.73 -33.75
N ALA A 277 -21.97 20.28 -34.87
CA ALA A 277 -21.38 21.45 -35.55
C ALA A 277 -21.11 22.65 -34.63
N TYR A 278 -21.95 22.88 -33.62
CA TYR A 278 -21.79 23.99 -32.68
C TYR A 278 -20.63 23.81 -31.68
N TYR A 279 -20.04 22.62 -31.57
CA TYR A 279 -18.85 22.33 -30.78
C TYR A 279 -17.64 21.87 -31.59
N GLU A 280 -17.78 21.70 -32.90
CA GLU A 280 -16.73 21.15 -33.78
C GLU A 280 -15.37 21.89 -33.65
N ASN A 281 -15.42 23.20 -33.45
CA ASN A 281 -14.26 24.07 -33.30
C ASN A 281 -14.05 24.58 -31.86
N LYS A 282 -14.76 24.03 -30.88
CA LYS A 282 -14.57 24.41 -29.49
C LYS A 282 -13.22 23.89 -29.00
N MET A 283 -12.37 24.80 -28.53
CA MET A 283 -11.08 24.47 -27.91
C MET A 283 -11.20 24.58 -26.39
N VAL A 284 -10.49 23.71 -25.68
CA VAL A 284 -10.39 23.73 -24.21
C VAL A 284 -8.94 23.53 -23.77
N TRP A 285 -8.60 24.17 -22.65
CA TRP A 285 -7.32 23.94 -21.98
C TRP A 285 -7.42 22.73 -21.08
N ILE A 286 -6.40 21.88 -21.12
CA ILE A 286 -6.27 20.70 -20.29
C ILE A 286 -4.92 20.67 -19.58
N LEU A 287 -4.91 20.08 -18.38
CA LEU A 287 -3.71 19.58 -17.73
C LEU A 287 -3.74 18.05 -17.79
N CYS A 288 -2.67 17.44 -18.28
CA CYS A 288 -2.51 15.98 -18.22
C CYS A 288 -1.95 15.56 -16.86
N ASN A 289 -2.68 14.71 -16.14
CA ASN A 289 -2.23 14.22 -14.83
C ASN A 289 -1.00 13.32 -14.97
N ASP A 290 -0.88 12.54 -16.04
CA ASP A 290 0.22 11.59 -16.22
C ASP A 290 1.56 12.28 -16.53
N CYS A 291 1.59 13.18 -17.52
CA CYS A 291 2.82 13.86 -17.96
C CYS A 291 2.98 15.30 -17.44
N GLY A 292 1.96 15.87 -16.80
CA GLY A 292 1.98 17.24 -16.26
C GLY A 292 1.92 18.37 -17.30
N SER A 293 1.78 18.06 -18.58
CA SER A 293 1.75 19.05 -19.65
C SER A 293 0.40 19.79 -19.70
N ASN A 294 0.44 21.10 -19.88
CA ASN A 294 -0.72 21.91 -20.25
C ASN A 294 -0.82 21.97 -21.78
N SER A 295 -2.03 21.84 -22.32
CA SER A 295 -2.26 21.90 -23.77
C SER A 295 -3.66 22.43 -24.08
N GLU A 296 -3.80 23.12 -25.20
CA GLU A 296 -5.09 23.49 -25.76
C GLU A 296 -5.48 22.45 -26.82
N VAL A 297 -6.64 21.83 -26.67
CA VAL A 297 -7.09 20.71 -27.52
C VAL A 297 -8.54 20.90 -27.94
N LYS A 298 -8.94 20.22 -29.02
CA LYS A 298 -10.36 20.18 -29.42
C LYS A 298 -11.18 19.52 -28.32
N TYR A 299 -12.28 20.17 -27.95
CA TYR A 299 -13.23 19.65 -26.98
C TYR A 299 -13.97 18.45 -27.56
N HIS A 300 -13.93 17.34 -26.84
CA HIS A 300 -14.81 16.21 -27.06
C HIS A 300 -15.60 15.93 -25.78
N VAL A 301 -16.85 15.52 -25.92
CA VAL A 301 -17.73 15.21 -24.78
C VAL A 301 -17.26 13.98 -24.00
N ILE A 302 -16.56 13.06 -24.66
CA ILE A 302 -16.09 11.80 -24.07
C ILE A 302 -14.83 12.01 -23.23
N ALA A 303 -13.75 12.50 -23.85
CA ALA A 303 -12.48 12.73 -23.18
C ALA A 303 -11.55 13.59 -24.04
N GLN A 304 -10.56 14.21 -23.41
CA GLN A 304 -9.63 15.13 -24.05
C GLN A 304 -8.24 14.50 -24.07
N LYS A 305 -7.73 14.20 -25.26
CA LYS A 305 -6.45 13.51 -25.44
C LYS A 305 -5.27 14.45 -25.17
N CYS A 306 -4.33 14.02 -24.34
CA CYS A 306 -3.06 14.72 -24.19
C CYS A 306 -2.21 14.56 -25.47
N PRO A 307 -1.77 15.65 -26.13
CA PRO A 307 -0.97 15.55 -27.34
C PRO A 307 0.45 15.00 -27.07
N ASN A 308 0.97 15.21 -25.85
CA ASN A 308 2.32 14.82 -25.45
C ASN A 308 2.45 13.31 -25.19
N CYS A 309 1.65 12.77 -24.26
CA CYS A 309 1.76 11.36 -23.84
C CYS A 309 0.58 10.48 -24.31
N LYS A 310 -0.36 11.02 -25.09
CA LYS A 310 -1.56 10.32 -25.62
C LYS A 310 -2.55 9.82 -24.57
N SER A 311 -2.29 10.04 -23.29
CA SER A 311 -3.21 9.73 -22.19
C SER A 311 -4.49 10.57 -22.25
N TYR A 312 -5.61 9.98 -21.82
CA TYR A 312 -6.87 10.69 -21.54
C TYR A 312 -7.09 10.98 -20.04
N ASN A 313 -6.11 10.68 -19.17
CA ASN A 313 -6.10 11.12 -17.78
C ASN A 313 -5.80 12.62 -17.69
N THR A 314 -6.77 13.43 -18.09
CA THR A 314 -6.66 14.89 -18.21
C THR A 314 -7.80 15.57 -17.48
N ARG A 315 -7.58 16.81 -17.06
CA ARG A 315 -8.62 17.68 -16.47
C ARG A 315 -8.67 19.00 -17.20
N GLN A 316 -9.87 19.51 -17.44
CA GLN A 316 -10.04 20.84 -18.02
C GLN A 316 -9.58 21.91 -17.02
N THR A 317 -8.91 22.93 -17.53
CA THR A 317 -8.47 24.07 -16.75
C THR A 317 -9.04 25.36 -17.35
N ARG A 318 -9.21 26.38 -16.51
CA ARG A 318 -9.37 27.74 -17.03
C ARG A 318 -7.99 28.11 -17.55
N GLY A 319 -7.85 28.33 -18.86
CA GLY A 319 -6.56 28.49 -19.53
C GLY A 319 -5.63 29.47 -18.81
N LEU A 320 -4.32 29.36 -19.06
CA LEU A 320 -3.35 30.35 -18.56
C LEU A 320 -3.74 31.72 -19.14
N ALA A 321 -4.29 32.60 -18.31
CA ALA A 321 -4.36 34.01 -18.63
C ALA A 321 -2.91 34.44 -18.91
N ARG A 322 -2.64 34.79 -20.17
CA ARG A 322 -1.39 35.42 -20.56
C ARG A 322 -1.31 36.82 -19.99
#